data_AF-A0A0R0EKA9-F1
#
_entry.id   AF-A0A0R0EKA9-F1
#
_cell.length_a   1.000
_cell.length_b   1.000
_cell.length_c   1.000
_cell.angle_alpha   90.00
_cell.angle_beta   90.00
_cell.angle_gamma   90.00
#
_symmetry.space_group_name_H-M   'P 1'
#
loop_
_entity.id
_entity.type
_entity.pdbx_description
1 polymer ?
#
loop_
_entity_poly.entity_id
_entity_poly.type
_entity_poly.pdbx_seq_one_letter_code
_entity_poly.pdbx_strand_id
1 'polypeptide(L)'
;MGSSLWTLCIILASLASAAFCAFPRRPVNVPFGRNYVPTWAFDHIKYFKGVLKFNFILISTLLSSQNAEHDEIDFEFLGNRTGQPYILQTNVFTGGKGDREQRIFLWFDPTKAYHRYSVLWNMYQIVFLVDNIPMRVFKNLNGLGVKFPFDQPMKVYNSLWNADDWATRGGLEKTDWSKAPFIAEYIGFHIDGCEASVNAKFCATQGKRWWDQAQYRDLDASQWRWLRWVRRKYTIYNYCTDRSRYPQLPLECRRNRDI
;
A
#
# COMPACT_ATOMS: atom_id res chain seq x y z
N MET A 1 15.28 -45.59 -59.20
CA MET A 1 15.87 -44.28 -58.90
C MET A 1 14.93 -43.57 -57.93
N GLY A 2 15.15 -43.76 -56.62
CA GLY A 2 14.25 -43.34 -55.56
C GLY A 2 14.70 -42.03 -54.92
N SER A 3 13.81 -41.05 -54.87
CA SER A 3 14.01 -39.74 -54.24
C SER A 3 13.88 -39.83 -52.72
N SER A 4 14.91 -39.42 -51.98
CA SER A 4 14.82 -39.25 -50.53
C SER A 4 14.10 -37.95 -50.18
N LEU A 5 13.07 -38.07 -49.34
CA LEU A 5 12.38 -36.97 -48.68
C LEU A 5 13.27 -36.41 -47.57
N TRP A 6 13.68 -35.15 -47.72
CA TRP A 6 14.32 -34.38 -46.66
C TRP A 6 13.26 -33.95 -45.64
N THR A 7 13.27 -34.57 -44.46
CA THR A 7 12.48 -34.12 -43.31
C THR A 7 13.24 -33.02 -42.60
N LEU A 8 12.80 -31.76 -42.77
CA LEU A 8 13.32 -30.60 -42.07
C LEU A 8 12.73 -30.56 -40.65
N CYS A 9 13.48 -30.99 -39.63
CA CYS A 9 13.12 -30.78 -38.23
C CYS A 9 13.31 -29.31 -37.85
N ILE A 10 12.22 -28.53 -37.85
CA ILE A 10 12.19 -27.21 -37.24
C ILE A 10 12.13 -27.40 -35.72
N ILE A 11 13.27 -27.27 -35.06
CA ILE A 11 13.33 -27.09 -33.60
C ILE A 11 12.86 -25.66 -33.32
N LEU A 12 11.57 -25.53 -33.00
CA LEU A 12 11.02 -24.32 -32.38
C LEU A 12 11.63 -24.23 -30.97
N ALA A 13 12.75 -23.51 -30.86
CA ALA A 13 13.24 -23.01 -29.59
C ALA A 13 12.20 -22.01 -29.06
N SER A 14 11.26 -22.50 -28.25
CA SER A 14 10.41 -21.65 -27.43
C SER A 14 11.32 -20.89 -26.48
N LEU A 15 11.65 -19.64 -26.82
CA LEU A 15 12.09 -18.64 -25.87
C LEU A 15 10.98 -18.52 -24.83
N ALA A 16 11.08 -19.31 -23.76
CA ALA A 16 10.38 -19.04 -22.53
C ALA A 16 10.92 -17.70 -22.04
N SER A 17 10.23 -16.62 -22.41
CA SER A 17 10.36 -15.34 -21.73
C SER A 17 10.07 -15.62 -20.27
N ALA A 18 11.13 -15.81 -19.48
CA ALA A 18 11.05 -15.78 -18.04
C ALA A 18 10.48 -14.39 -17.73
N ALA A 19 9.18 -14.32 -17.50
CA ALA A 19 8.51 -13.13 -17.02
C ALA A 19 9.09 -12.88 -15.62
N PHE A 20 10.19 -12.13 -15.58
CA PHE A 20 10.82 -11.71 -14.36
C PHE A 20 9.74 -11.07 -13.49
N CYS A 21 9.52 -11.62 -12.30
CA CYS A 21 8.60 -11.05 -11.33
C CYS A 21 9.01 -9.60 -11.08
N ALA A 22 8.21 -8.65 -11.55
CA ALA A 22 8.55 -7.23 -11.50
C ALA A 22 8.13 -6.66 -10.15
N PHE A 23 8.90 -7.01 -9.11
CA PHE A 23 8.83 -6.26 -7.87
C PHE A 23 9.20 -4.80 -8.13
N PRO A 24 8.63 -3.84 -7.37
CA PRO A 24 9.14 -2.47 -7.37
C PRO A 24 10.65 -2.46 -7.21
N ARG A 25 11.31 -1.47 -7.80
CA ARG A 25 12.77 -1.31 -7.64
C ARG A 25 13.13 -1.31 -6.15
N ARG A 26 14.30 -1.89 -5.83
CA ARG A 26 14.79 -1.93 -4.45
C ARG A 26 14.87 -0.48 -3.93
N PRO A 27 14.24 -0.16 -2.79
CA PRO A 27 14.28 1.18 -2.23
C PRO A 27 15.71 1.52 -1.78
N VAL A 28 16.04 2.80 -1.87
CA VAL A 28 17.30 3.37 -1.40
C VAL A 28 17.02 4.11 -0.10
N ASN A 29 17.71 3.70 0.99
CA ASN A 29 17.60 4.36 2.27
C ASN A 29 18.27 5.74 2.21
N VAL A 30 17.55 6.78 2.61
CA VAL A 30 18.04 8.16 2.68
C VAL A 30 17.73 8.77 4.05
N PRO A 31 18.46 9.83 4.47
CA PRO A 31 18.10 10.56 5.70
C PRO A 31 16.73 11.22 5.59
N PHE A 32 16.03 11.35 6.72
CA PHE A 32 14.70 12.00 6.81
C PHE A 32 14.65 13.35 6.08
N GLY A 33 15.59 14.24 6.38
CA GLY A 33 15.61 15.62 5.86
C GLY A 33 15.85 15.74 4.36
N ARG A 34 16.12 14.64 3.65
CA ARG A 34 16.19 14.66 2.17
C ARG A 34 14.80 14.81 1.54
N ASN A 35 13.78 14.18 2.15
CA ASN A 35 12.46 14.01 1.53
C ASN A 35 11.30 14.50 2.43
N TYR A 36 11.53 14.68 3.72
CA TYR A 36 10.49 14.97 4.70
C TYR A 36 10.85 16.19 5.55
N VAL A 37 9.79 16.84 6.06
CA VAL A 37 9.87 17.95 7.02
C VAL A 37 8.87 17.72 8.15
N PRO A 38 9.16 18.13 9.41
CA PRO A 38 8.19 18.14 10.49
C PRO A 38 6.99 19.05 10.16
N THR A 39 5.81 18.67 10.61
CA THR A 39 4.58 19.48 10.46
C THR A 39 3.97 19.91 11.80
N TRP A 40 4.18 19.13 12.87
CA TRP A 40 3.61 19.38 14.20
C TRP A 40 4.50 18.80 15.31
N ALA A 41 4.45 19.39 16.51
CA ALA A 41 5.16 18.96 17.72
C ALA A 41 6.62 18.55 17.46
N PHE A 42 7.42 19.52 16.99
CA PHE A 42 8.75 19.23 16.40
C PHE A 42 9.70 18.64 17.44
N ASP A 43 9.51 19.01 18.71
CA ASP A 43 10.23 18.49 19.87
C ASP A 43 9.91 17.02 20.17
N HIS A 44 8.79 16.47 19.68
CA HIS A 44 8.46 15.05 19.78
C HIS A 44 9.14 14.19 18.70
N ILE A 45 9.75 14.80 17.67
CA ILE A 45 10.48 14.08 16.62
C ILE A 45 11.96 13.97 17.00
N LYS A 46 12.40 12.75 17.33
CA LYS A 46 13.79 12.47 17.74
C LYS A 46 14.59 11.83 16.61
N TYR A 47 15.75 12.42 16.29
CA TYR A 47 16.66 11.94 15.26
C TYR A 47 17.73 11.01 15.88
N PHE A 48 17.38 9.73 16.09
CA PHE A 48 18.20 8.65 16.71
C PHE A 48 18.60 8.90 18.19
N LYS A 49 18.78 7.93 19.10
CA LYS A 49 18.86 6.45 19.03
C LYS A 49 17.88 5.79 20.02
N GLY A 50 17.07 4.86 19.52
CA GLY A 50 16.67 3.60 20.17
C GLY A 50 15.61 3.65 21.28
N VAL A 51 14.46 3.00 21.03
CA VAL A 51 13.84 1.89 21.79
C VAL A 51 12.31 1.96 21.63
N LEU A 52 11.73 0.91 21.05
CA LEU A 52 10.29 0.69 20.84
C LEU A 52 9.48 0.66 22.15
N LYS A 53 8.38 1.42 22.20
CA LYS A 53 7.20 1.10 23.03
C LYS A 53 5.92 1.61 22.38
N PHE A 54 4.96 0.71 22.17
CA PHE A 54 3.58 1.07 21.83
C PHE A 54 2.63 0.22 22.65
N ASN A 55 1.60 0.86 23.19
CA ASN A 55 0.34 0.26 23.57
C ASN A 55 -0.70 1.36 23.44
N PHE A 56 -1.60 1.25 22.46
CA PHE A 56 -2.63 2.23 22.09
C PHE A 56 -2.09 3.51 21.44
N ILE A 57 -2.30 3.61 20.13
CA ILE A 57 -2.23 4.81 19.28
C ILE A 57 -2.30 4.34 17.81
N LEU A 58 -2.71 5.23 16.91
CA LEU A 58 -2.65 5.04 15.47
C LEU A 58 -1.33 5.55 14.91
N ILE A 59 -0.64 4.70 14.14
CA ILE A 59 0.43 5.14 13.25
C ILE A 59 -0.16 5.23 11.86
N SER A 60 -0.12 6.39 11.23
CA SER A 60 -0.61 6.57 9.85
C SER A 60 0.51 7.00 8.92
N THR A 61 0.66 6.27 7.82
CA THR A 61 1.48 6.62 6.66
C THR A 61 0.55 6.73 5.46
N LEU A 62 0.36 7.94 4.94
CA LEU A 62 -0.60 8.20 3.88
C LEU A 62 -0.02 9.04 2.75
N LEU A 63 -0.56 8.87 1.55
CA LEU A 63 -0.42 9.84 0.46
C LEU A 63 -1.75 10.59 0.37
N SER A 64 -1.76 11.92 0.37
CA SER A 64 -3.01 12.69 0.28
C SER A 64 -2.85 13.97 -0.54
N SER A 65 -3.89 14.32 -1.31
CA SER A 65 -4.01 15.60 -2.01
C SER A 65 -4.70 16.63 -1.11
N GLN A 66 -4.61 17.92 -1.45
CA GLN A 66 -4.95 18.99 -0.49
C GLN A 66 -6.35 19.60 -0.67
N ASN A 67 -7.14 19.19 -1.68
CA ASN A 67 -8.43 19.82 -1.96
C ASN A 67 -9.59 19.08 -1.26
N ALA A 68 -10.82 19.62 -1.36
CA ALA A 68 -11.99 19.03 -0.69
C ALA A 68 -12.36 17.63 -1.23
N GLU A 69 -12.20 17.41 -2.54
CA GLU A 69 -12.37 16.11 -3.20
C GLU A 69 -11.03 15.36 -3.24
N HIS A 70 -10.34 15.30 -2.10
CA HIS A 70 -9.00 14.73 -2.04
C HIS A 70 -8.96 13.26 -2.46
N ASP A 71 -7.81 12.87 -3.01
CA ASP A 71 -7.44 11.47 -3.17
C ASP A 71 -6.48 11.12 -2.02
N GLU A 72 -6.62 9.92 -1.46
CA GLU A 72 -5.77 9.46 -0.36
C GLU A 72 -5.54 7.95 -0.37
N ILE A 73 -4.35 7.52 0.06
CA ILE A 73 -3.88 6.13 0.07
C ILE A 73 -3.23 5.83 1.42
N ASP A 74 -3.82 4.93 2.20
CA ASP A 74 -3.50 4.81 3.63
C ASP A 74 -2.86 3.48 4.03
N PHE A 75 -1.84 3.58 4.88
CA PHE A 75 -1.47 2.55 5.84
C PHE A 75 -1.71 3.08 7.26
N GLU A 76 -2.47 2.32 8.04
CA GLU A 76 -2.86 2.68 9.39
C GLU A 76 -2.62 1.49 10.33
N PHE A 77 -1.65 1.61 11.24
CA PHE A 77 -1.37 0.60 12.24
C PHE A 77 -2.21 0.86 13.48
N LEU A 78 -3.22 0.04 13.68
CA LEU A 78 -4.07 0.12 14.86
C LEU A 78 -3.38 -0.63 15.99
N GLY A 79 -3.01 0.10 17.03
CA GLY A 79 -2.44 -0.46 18.26
C GLY A 79 -3.36 -1.49 18.92
N ASN A 80 -2.78 -2.29 19.81
CA ASN A 80 -3.54 -3.24 20.62
C ASN A 80 -2.98 -3.30 22.04
N ARG A 81 -3.67 -4.02 22.93
CA ARG A 81 -3.17 -4.36 24.27
C ARG A 81 -1.89 -5.20 24.15
N THR A 82 -1.01 -5.13 25.17
CA THR A 82 0.20 -5.96 25.24
C THR A 82 -0.13 -7.43 24.97
N GLY A 83 0.62 -8.05 24.03
CA GLY A 83 0.46 -9.46 23.68
C GLY A 83 -0.67 -9.76 22.69
N GLN A 84 -1.46 -8.77 22.29
CA GLN A 84 -2.47 -8.91 21.24
C GLN A 84 -1.94 -8.38 19.89
N PRO A 85 -2.38 -8.95 18.77
CA PRO A 85 -1.83 -8.60 17.45
C PRO A 85 -2.22 -7.18 17.03
N TYR A 86 -1.28 -6.48 16.41
CA TYR A 86 -1.56 -5.22 15.70
C TYR A 86 -2.39 -5.48 14.45
N ILE A 87 -3.22 -4.49 14.09
CA ILE A 87 -3.98 -4.51 12.84
C ILE A 87 -3.33 -3.51 11.88
N LEU A 88 -3.07 -3.96 10.65
CA LEU A 88 -2.76 -3.06 9.56
C LEU A 88 -4.03 -2.80 8.76
N GLN A 89 -4.54 -1.58 8.86
CA GLN A 89 -5.62 -1.07 8.04
C GLN A 89 -5.04 -0.39 6.79
N THR A 90 -5.71 -0.58 5.66
CA THR A 90 -5.51 0.23 4.46
C THR A 90 -6.82 0.82 4.02
N ASN A 91 -6.78 2.00 3.42
CA ASN A 91 -7.95 2.67 2.85
C ASN A 91 -7.54 3.39 1.54
N VAL A 92 -8.55 3.71 0.74
CA VAL A 92 -8.36 4.48 -0.49
C VAL A 92 -9.52 5.46 -0.62
N PHE A 93 -9.20 6.76 -0.60
CA PHE A 93 -10.12 7.84 -0.92
C PHE A 93 -9.94 8.26 -2.37
N THR A 94 -11.06 8.49 -3.04
CA THR A 94 -11.10 8.97 -4.42
C THR A 94 -12.15 10.06 -4.55
N GLY A 95 -11.75 11.27 -4.90
CA GLY A 95 -12.66 12.41 -4.99
C GLY A 95 -13.40 12.69 -3.66
N GLY A 96 -12.70 12.62 -2.53
CA GLY A 96 -13.21 12.82 -1.17
C GLY A 96 -13.99 11.64 -0.59
N LYS A 97 -14.17 10.54 -1.33
CA LYS A 97 -14.92 9.36 -0.87
C LYS A 97 -14.00 8.19 -0.59
N GLY A 98 -13.85 7.85 0.70
CA GLY A 98 -13.16 6.66 1.20
C GLY A 98 -14.09 5.48 1.36
N ASP A 99 -14.22 4.98 2.60
CA ASP A 99 -15.04 3.84 3.00
C ASP A 99 -14.58 2.48 2.45
N ARG A 100 -13.30 2.37 2.07
CA ARG A 100 -12.72 1.17 1.46
C ARG A 100 -11.75 0.48 2.39
N GLU A 101 -12.04 0.41 3.68
CA GLU A 101 -11.09 -0.13 4.65
C GLU A 101 -10.89 -1.64 4.43
N GLN A 102 -9.64 -2.09 4.54
CA GLN A 102 -9.29 -3.50 4.68
C GLN A 102 -8.35 -3.63 5.87
N ARG A 103 -8.58 -4.63 6.73
CA ARG A 103 -7.78 -4.87 7.92
C ARG A 103 -7.16 -6.25 7.85
N ILE A 104 -5.87 -6.32 8.11
CA ILE A 104 -5.16 -7.60 8.25
C ILE A 104 -4.44 -7.69 9.60
N PHE A 105 -4.26 -8.91 10.09
CA PHE A 105 -3.12 -9.19 10.97
C PHE A 105 -1.85 -9.35 10.13
N LEU A 106 -0.69 -9.08 10.72
CA LEU A 106 0.59 -9.31 10.07
C LEU A 106 1.09 -10.74 10.33
N TRP A 107 1.90 -11.26 9.41
CA TRP A 107 2.55 -12.57 9.53
C TRP A 107 3.87 -12.54 10.32
N PHE A 108 4.09 -11.44 11.04
CA PHE A 108 5.22 -11.18 11.91
C PHE A 108 4.78 -10.20 13.01
N ASP A 109 5.62 -10.03 14.02
CA ASP A 109 5.44 -9.02 15.06
C ASP A 109 6.05 -7.68 14.60
N PRO A 110 5.24 -6.67 14.23
CA PRO A 110 5.75 -5.41 13.66
C PRO A 110 6.54 -4.57 14.67
N THR A 111 6.53 -4.93 15.96
CA THR A 111 7.26 -4.19 17.00
C THR A 111 8.65 -4.77 17.29
N LYS A 112 9.06 -5.85 16.62
CA LYS A 112 10.35 -6.52 16.90
C LYS A 112 11.44 -6.21 15.88
N ALA A 113 11.06 -5.80 14.67
CA ALA A 113 12.00 -5.48 13.60
C ALA A 113 11.40 -4.43 12.66
N TYR A 114 12.25 -3.73 11.93
CA TYR A 114 11.81 -2.87 10.85
C TYR A 114 11.35 -3.71 9.66
N HIS A 115 10.14 -3.43 9.18
CA HIS A 115 9.58 -3.97 7.96
C HIS A 115 9.33 -2.84 6.97
N ARG A 116 9.30 -3.18 5.69
CA ARG A 116 9.04 -2.20 4.65
C ARG A 116 7.55 -2.14 4.34
N TYR A 117 6.96 -0.96 4.40
CA TYR A 117 5.62 -0.68 3.91
C TYR A 117 5.74 0.21 2.69
N SER A 118 5.12 -0.17 1.58
CA SER A 118 5.34 0.51 0.30
C SER A 118 4.07 0.63 -0.52
N VAL A 119 3.97 1.75 -1.23
CA VAL A 119 2.93 2.01 -2.22
C VAL A 119 3.59 2.08 -3.59
N LEU A 120 3.11 1.25 -4.54
CA LEU A 120 3.33 1.47 -5.96
C LEU A 120 2.07 2.10 -6.52
N TRP A 121 2.15 3.34 -7.00
CA TRP A 121 1.05 4.07 -7.60
C TRP A 121 1.41 4.49 -9.02
N ASN A 122 0.65 3.99 -10.00
CA ASN A 122 0.77 4.35 -11.40
C ASN A 122 -0.63 4.49 -12.03
N MET A 123 -0.69 4.76 -13.34
CA MET A 123 -1.97 4.95 -14.06
C MET A 123 -2.86 3.69 -14.13
N TYR A 124 -2.37 2.53 -13.74
CA TYR A 124 -3.09 1.26 -13.87
C TYR A 124 -3.60 0.73 -12.53
N GLN A 125 -2.87 1.00 -11.45
CA GLN A 125 -3.15 0.45 -10.14
C GLN A 125 -2.41 1.17 -9.00
N ILE A 126 -2.94 0.99 -7.80
CA ILE A 126 -2.26 1.20 -6.53
C ILE A 126 -2.01 -0.18 -5.92
N VAL A 127 -0.77 -0.46 -5.52
CA VAL A 127 -0.41 -1.71 -4.84
C VAL A 127 0.16 -1.37 -3.48
N PHE A 128 -0.43 -1.95 -2.44
CA PHE A 128 0.07 -1.90 -1.07
C PHE A 128 0.94 -3.14 -0.84
N LEU A 129 2.19 -2.93 -0.43
CA LEU A 129 3.13 -4.00 -0.12
C LEU A 129 3.59 -3.94 1.32
N VAL A 130 3.66 -5.12 1.94
CA VAL A 130 4.43 -5.35 3.17
C VAL A 130 5.62 -6.20 2.77
N ASP A 131 6.82 -5.66 2.98
CA ASP A 131 8.07 -6.14 2.40
C ASP A 131 7.96 -6.28 0.87
N ASN A 132 7.98 -7.50 0.34
CA ASN A 132 7.76 -7.80 -1.07
C ASN A 132 6.37 -8.42 -1.34
N ILE A 133 5.50 -8.53 -0.33
CA ILE A 133 4.23 -9.24 -0.43
C ILE A 133 3.11 -8.21 -0.71
N PRO A 134 2.43 -8.28 -1.86
CA PRO A 134 1.26 -7.46 -2.10
C PRO A 134 0.15 -7.88 -1.15
N MET A 135 -0.34 -6.94 -0.36
CA MET A 135 -1.42 -7.15 0.61
C MET A 135 -2.75 -6.56 0.12
N ARG A 136 -2.72 -5.63 -0.83
CA ARG A 136 -3.91 -5.07 -1.49
C ARG A 136 -3.54 -4.47 -2.84
N VAL A 137 -4.48 -4.52 -3.78
CA VAL A 137 -4.42 -3.78 -5.03
C VAL A 137 -5.72 -3.01 -5.24
N PHE A 138 -5.63 -1.78 -5.75
CA PHE A 138 -6.77 -0.99 -6.19
C PHE A 138 -6.55 -0.61 -7.65
N LYS A 139 -7.29 -1.24 -8.55
CA LYS A 139 -7.16 -1.04 -10.00
C LYS A 139 -7.78 0.29 -10.43
N ASN A 140 -7.17 0.93 -11.43
CA ASN A 140 -7.81 2.03 -12.13
C ASN A 140 -8.95 1.47 -13.00
N LEU A 141 -10.18 1.77 -12.60
CA LEU A 141 -11.41 1.42 -13.32
C LEU A 141 -12.21 2.68 -13.66
N ASN A 142 -11.54 3.81 -13.89
CA ASN A 142 -12.18 5.08 -14.22
C ASN A 142 -13.10 4.97 -15.44
N GLY A 143 -12.71 4.18 -16.45
CA GLY A 143 -13.54 3.88 -17.63
C GLY A 143 -14.83 3.10 -17.33
N LEU A 144 -15.00 2.57 -16.11
CA LEU A 144 -16.22 1.90 -15.63
C LEU A 144 -16.94 2.73 -14.53
N GLY A 145 -16.57 4.00 -14.35
CA GLY A 145 -17.21 4.91 -13.40
C GLY A 145 -16.67 4.86 -11.96
N VAL A 146 -15.63 4.07 -11.68
CA VAL A 146 -14.97 4.08 -10.37
C VAL A 146 -13.80 5.07 -10.40
N LYS A 147 -13.91 6.17 -9.65
CA LYS A 147 -12.83 7.17 -9.51
C LYS A 147 -11.52 6.49 -9.06
N PHE A 148 -10.38 7.05 -9.46
CA PHE A 148 -9.04 6.57 -9.14
C PHE A 148 -8.11 7.78 -8.94
N PRO A 149 -7.12 7.75 -8.03
CA PRO A 149 -6.17 8.86 -7.89
C PRO A 149 -5.28 8.99 -9.13
N PHE A 150 -5.50 10.00 -9.99
CA PHE A 150 -4.79 10.09 -11.27
C PHE A 150 -4.31 11.50 -11.64
N ASP A 151 -5.03 12.55 -11.24
CA ASP A 151 -4.76 13.94 -11.63
C ASP A 151 -4.56 14.88 -10.43
N GLN A 152 -4.42 14.33 -9.23
CA GLN A 152 -4.19 15.08 -7.99
C GLN A 152 -2.84 14.70 -7.39
N PRO A 153 -1.80 15.55 -7.52
CA PRO A 153 -0.52 15.31 -6.88
C PRO A 153 -0.67 15.20 -5.36
N MET A 154 -0.09 14.14 -4.79
CA MET A 154 -0.17 13.84 -3.37
C MET A 154 1.17 14.04 -2.67
N LYS A 155 1.14 14.50 -1.41
CA LYS A 155 2.30 14.47 -0.52
C LYS A 155 2.26 13.21 0.33
N VAL A 156 3.43 12.75 0.78
CA VAL A 156 3.54 11.65 1.76
C VAL A 156 3.54 12.23 3.17
N TYR A 157 2.71 11.68 4.04
CA TYR A 157 2.57 12.08 5.43
C TYR A 157 2.82 10.87 6.34
N ASN A 158 3.40 11.14 7.51
CA ASN A 158 3.53 10.17 8.58
C ASN A 158 3.13 10.85 9.89
N SER A 159 2.31 10.19 10.70
CA SER A 159 1.87 10.74 11.98
C SER A 159 1.61 9.64 13.01
N LEU A 160 1.64 10.06 14.27
CA LEU A 160 1.36 9.24 15.43
C LEU A 160 0.32 9.97 16.28
N TRP A 161 -0.86 9.39 16.46
CA TRP A 161 -1.97 10.09 17.12
C TRP A 161 -2.97 9.15 17.80
N ASN A 162 -3.72 9.69 18.76
CA ASN A 162 -4.71 8.93 19.50
C ASN A 162 -6.04 8.85 18.74
N ALA A 163 -6.57 7.63 18.57
CA ALA A 163 -7.79 7.34 17.84
C ALA A 163 -8.73 6.43 18.66
N ASP A 164 -8.90 6.78 19.95
CA ASP A 164 -9.60 5.98 20.96
C ASP A 164 -11.04 5.59 20.57
N ASP A 165 -11.70 6.38 19.73
CA ASP A 165 -13.09 6.16 19.36
C ASP A 165 -13.30 4.98 18.41
N TRP A 166 -12.24 4.46 17.78
CA TRP A 166 -12.40 3.39 16.78
C TRP A 166 -11.20 2.44 16.62
N ALA A 167 -9.98 2.84 16.98
CA ALA A 167 -8.77 2.11 16.59
C ALA A 167 -8.68 0.69 17.17
N THR A 168 -8.88 0.54 18.48
CA THR A 168 -8.68 -0.75 19.15
C THR A 168 -10.02 -1.38 19.50
N ARG A 169 -10.27 -2.59 18.98
CA ARG A 169 -11.56 -3.31 19.11
C ARG A 169 -12.79 -2.45 18.77
N GLY A 170 -12.68 -1.63 17.72
CA GLY A 170 -13.76 -0.73 17.30
C GLY A 170 -14.05 0.40 18.30
N GLY A 171 -13.06 0.79 19.11
CA GLY A 171 -13.16 1.89 20.07
C GLY A 171 -13.51 1.50 21.50
N LEU A 172 -13.67 0.20 21.77
CA LEU A 172 -13.96 -0.33 23.11
C LEU A 172 -12.75 -0.21 24.06
N GLU A 173 -11.54 -0.16 23.51
CA GLU A 173 -10.30 -0.10 24.27
C GLU A 173 -9.68 1.28 24.12
N LYS A 174 -9.50 1.95 25.25
CA LYS A 174 -8.99 3.32 25.34
C LYS A 174 -7.50 3.35 25.66
N THR A 175 -6.85 4.44 25.31
CA THR A 175 -5.42 4.62 25.52
C THR A 175 -5.10 4.76 27.00
N ASP A 176 -4.30 3.84 27.51
CA ASP A 176 -3.72 3.90 28.84
C ASP A 176 -2.52 4.84 28.85
N TRP A 177 -2.77 6.13 29.09
CA TRP A 177 -1.75 7.19 29.08
C TRP A 177 -0.65 7.01 30.14
N SER A 178 -0.83 6.15 31.14
CA SER A 178 0.25 5.78 32.07
C SER A 178 1.42 5.06 31.39
N LYS A 179 1.21 4.53 30.17
CA LYS A 179 2.21 3.83 29.36
C LYS A 179 2.95 4.73 28.37
N ALA A 180 2.67 6.03 28.38
CA ALA A 180 3.38 7.01 27.57
C ALA A 180 4.87 7.13 28.00
N PRO A 181 5.78 7.57 27.10
CA PRO A 181 5.53 7.92 25.70
C PRO A 181 5.34 6.68 24.81
N PHE A 182 4.55 6.85 23.76
CA PHE A 182 4.38 5.88 22.69
C PHE A 182 5.29 6.27 21.51
N ILE A 183 6.06 5.31 21.00
CA ILE A 183 7.22 5.58 20.16
C ILE A 183 7.13 4.80 18.86
N ALA A 184 7.01 5.53 17.75
CA ALA A 184 7.14 5.01 16.40
C ALA A 184 8.52 5.27 15.80
N GLU A 185 9.15 4.22 15.29
CA GLU A 185 10.45 4.31 14.65
C GLU A 185 10.30 4.16 13.13
N TYR A 186 10.91 5.07 12.38
CA TYR A 186 10.87 5.10 10.92
C TYR A 186 12.29 5.13 10.35
N ILE A 187 12.52 4.36 9.29
CA ILE A 187 13.76 4.39 8.52
C ILE A 187 13.47 4.29 7.02
N GLY A 188 14.52 4.46 6.21
CA GLY A 188 14.45 4.31 4.76
C GLY A 188 14.05 5.58 4.03
N PHE A 189 12.91 6.19 4.40
CA PHE A 189 12.43 7.49 3.89
C PHE A 189 12.46 7.62 2.35
N HIS A 190 12.31 6.50 1.65
CA HIS A 190 12.48 6.41 0.21
C HIS A 190 11.29 7.03 -0.54
N ILE A 191 11.57 7.87 -1.53
CA ILE A 191 10.60 8.37 -2.50
C ILE A 191 11.24 8.28 -3.89
N ASP A 192 10.59 7.56 -4.81
CA ASP A 192 10.87 7.58 -6.25
C ASP A 192 9.53 7.80 -6.95
N GLY A 193 9.22 9.08 -7.18
CA GLY A 193 7.96 9.52 -7.75
C GLY A 193 8.17 10.51 -8.89
N CYS A 194 7.07 10.90 -9.52
CA CYS A 194 7.08 12.03 -10.45
C CYS A 194 6.72 13.30 -9.69
N GLU A 195 7.71 14.15 -9.46
CA GLU A 195 7.49 15.43 -8.81
C GLU A 195 6.56 16.31 -9.66
N ALA A 196 5.53 16.84 -9.02
CA ALA A 196 4.51 17.67 -9.64
C ALA A 196 4.06 18.72 -8.61
N SER A 197 3.79 19.94 -9.08
CA SER A 197 3.23 20.99 -8.22
C SER A 197 1.78 20.65 -7.85
N VAL A 198 1.25 21.20 -6.75
CA VAL A 198 -0.12 20.92 -6.29
C VAL A 198 -1.21 21.23 -7.35
N ASN A 199 -0.92 22.15 -8.28
CA ASN A 199 -1.83 22.55 -9.35
C ASN A 199 -1.65 21.73 -10.65
N ALA A 200 -0.60 20.89 -10.73
CA ALA A 200 -0.39 20.06 -11.90
C ALA A 200 -1.45 18.96 -11.97
N LYS A 201 -1.91 18.66 -13.19
CA LYS A 201 -2.91 17.61 -13.47
C LYS A 201 -2.32 16.36 -14.10
N PHE A 202 -1.03 16.37 -14.38
CA PHE A 202 -0.31 15.26 -14.97
C PHE A 202 1.17 15.31 -14.58
N CYS A 203 1.81 14.15 -14.65
CA CYS A 203 3.26 14.01 -14.54
C CYS A 203 3.92 14.35 -15.89
N ALA A 204 4.87 15.29 -15.93
CA ALA A 204 5.56 15.67 -17.19
C ALA A 204 6.35 14.52 -17.86
N THR A 205 6.70 13.48 -17.09
CA THR A 205 7.40 12.29 -17.57
C THR A 205 6.50 11.04 -17.62
N GLN A 206 5.18 11.22 -17.60
CA GLN A 206 4.19 10.15 -17.67
C GLN A 206 4.46 9.22 -18.86
N GLY A 207 4.39 7.91 -18.62
CA GLY A 207 4.67 6.88 -19.63
C GLY A 207 6.15 6.55 -19.83
N LYS A 208 7.06 7.40 -19.35
CA LYS A 208 8.52 7.20 -19.48
C LYS A 208 9.15 6.58 -18.22
N ARG A 209 8.42 6.51 -17.11
CA ARG A 209 8.96 6.04 -15.83
C ARG A 209 8.98 4.51 -15.78
N TRP A 210 9.81 3.95 -14.91
CA TRP A 210 9.93 2.50 -14.81
C TRP A 210 8.61 1.84 -14.39
N TRP A 211 7.79 2.51 -13.57
CA TRP A 211 6.49 2.01 -13.13
C TRP A 211 5.39 2.09 -14.18
N ASP A 212 5.63 2.76 -15.32
CA ASP A 212 4.68 2.84 -16.43
C ASP A 212 4.84 1.68 -17.44
N GLN A 213 5.91 0.92 -17.30
CA GLN A 213 6.27 -0.16 -18.23
C GLN A 213 5.33 -1.36 -18.09
N ALA A 214 5.24 -2.18 -19.14
CA ALA A 214 4.26 -3.26 -19.27
C ALA A 214 4.19 -4.19 -18.04
N GLN A 215 5.35 -4.50 -17.46
CA GLN A 215 5.49 -5.38 -16.30
C GLN A 215 4.90 -4.82 -14.99
N TYR A 216 4.53 -3.54 -14.92
CA TYR A 216 3.93 -2.91 -13.74
C TYR A 216 2.45 -2.53 -13.93
N ARG A 217 1.85 -2.89 -15.08
CA ARG A 217 0.42 -2.66 -15.35
C ARG A 217 -0.50 -3.61 -14.57
N ASP A 218 0.01 -4.79 -14.24
CA ASP A 218 -0.67 -5.78 -13.40
C ASP A 218 0.34 -6.49 -12.50
N LEU A 219 -0.15 -7.14 -11.45
CA LEU A 219 0.63 -8.08 -10.66
C LEU A 219 0.87 -9.35 -11.48
N ASP A 220 2.05 -9.95 -11.34
CA ASP A 220 2.32 -11.25 -11.94
C ASP A 220 1.59 -12.40 -11.22
N ALA A 221 1.65 -13.61 -11.78
CA ALA A 221 0.96 -14.77 -11.22
C ALA A 221 1.44 -15.13 -9.80
N SER A 222 2.71 -14.91 -9.47
CA SER A 222 3.28 -15.18 -8.14
C SER A 222 2.80 -14.15 -7.12
N GLN A 223 2.80 -12.87 -7.48
CA GLN A 223 2.25 -11.78 -6.67
C GLN A 223 0.76 -11.98 -6.39
N TRP A 224 -0.03 -12.39 -7.39
CA TRP A 224 -1.44 -12.74 -7.19
C TRP A 224 -1.65 -13.94 -6.24
N ARG A 225 -0.74 -14.93 -6.23
CA ARG A 225 -0.79 -16.05 -5.26
C ARG A 225 -0.52 -15.56 -3.84
N TRP A 226 0.46 -14.68 -3.65
CA TRP A 226 0.76 -14.06 -2.37
C TRP A 226 -0.40 -13.23 -1.84
N LEU A 227 -1.00 -12.37 -2.69
CA LEU A 227 -2.17 -11.58 -2.31
C LEU A 227 -3.34 -12.48 -1.88
N ARG A 228 -3.61 -13.58 -2.61
CA ARG A 228 -4.62 -14.57 -2.23
C ARG A 228 -4.32 -15.20 -0.86
N TRP A 229 -3.06 -15.48 -0.56
CA TRP A 229 -2.66 -16.00 0.76
C TRP A 229 -2.94 -14.98 1.87
N VAL A 230 -2.62 -13.69 1.66
CA VAL A 230 -2.97 -12.61 2.59
C VAL A 230 -4.48 -12.52 2.82
N ARG A 231 -5.26 -12.52 1.72
CA ARG A 231 -6.73 -12.50 1.77
C ARG A 231 -7.29 -13.65 2.60
N ARG A 232 -6.81 -14.88 2.36
CA ARG A 232 -7.36 -16.10 3.01
C ARG A 232 -6.90 -16.31 4.46
N LYS A 233 -5.72 -15.84 4.83
CA LYS A 233 -5.09 -16.19 6.11
C LYS A 233 -5.03 -15.04 7.11
N TYR A 234 -5.02 -13.80 6.63
CA TYR A 234 -4.70 -12.64 7.46
C TYR A 234 -5.77 -11.55 7.45
N THR A 235 -6.65 -11.52 6.45
CA THR A 235 -7.68 -10.48 6.34
C THR A 235 -8.80 -10.74 7.34
N ILE A 236 -9.02 -9.79 8.25
CA ILE A 236 -10.02 -9.85 9.33
C ILE A 236 -11.23 -8.94 9.07
N TYR A 237 -11.08 -7.95 8.20
CA TYR A 237 -12.19 -7.11 7.71
C TYR A 237 -11.87 -6.66 6.29
N ASN A 238 -12.89 -6.63 5.45
CA ASN A 238 -12.80 -6.22 4.06
C ASN A 238 -14.13 -5.64 3.60
N TYR A 239 -14.13 -4.35 3.24
CA TYR A 239 -15.32 -3.63 2.78
C TYR A 239 -16.05 -4.34 1.61
N CYS A 240 -15.32 -5.01 0.71
CA CYS A 240 -15.91 -5.75 -0.42
C CYS A 240 -16.86 -6.89 0.00
N THR A 241 -16.63 -7.46 1.18
CA THR A 241 -17.40 -8.59 1.73
C THR A 241 -18.34 -8.16 2.87
N ASP A 242 -18.28 -6.90 3.31
CA ASP A 242 -19.20 -6.35 4.31
C ASP A 242 -20.55 -6.03 3.66
N ARG A 243 -21.49 -6.98 3.76
CA ARG A 243 -22.84 -6.82 3.21
C ARG A 243 -23.74 -5.92 4.05
N SER A 244 -23.35 -5.60 5.29
CA SER A 244 -24.08 -4.64 6.11
C SER A 244 -23.84 -3.21 5.60
N ARG A 245 -22.59 -2.89 5.26
CA ARG A 245 -22.22 -1.57 4.72
C ARG A 245 -22.43 -1.46 3.21
N TYR A 246 -22.19 -2.56 2.49
CA TYR A 246 -22.30 -2.65 1.03
C TYR A 246 -23.24 -3.79 0.62
N PRO A 247 -24.57 -3.55 0.63
CA PRO A 247 -25.54 -4.51 0.13
C PRO A 247 -25.26 -4.91 -1.33
N GLN A 248 -24.77 -3.96 -2.13
CA GLN A 248 -24.26 -4.19 -3.48
C GLN A 248 -22.73 -4.20 -3.47
N LEU A 249 -22.13 -5.16 -4.17
CA LEU A 249 -20.68 -5.30 -4.28
C LEU A 249 -20.09 -4.10 -5.05
N PRO A 250 -19.13 -3.35 -4.47
CA PRO A 250 -18.41 -2.32 -5.20
C PRO A 250 -17.74 -2.88 -6.47
N LEU A 251 -17.80 -2.12 -7.56
CA LEU A 251 -17.42 -2.59 -8.91
C LEU A 251 -15.95 -3.03 -8.99
N GLU A 252 -15.08 -2.41 -8.19
CA GLU A 252 -13.65 -2.68 -8.14
C GLU A 252 -13.30 -4.05 -7.54
N CYS A 253 -14.13 -4.56 -6.64
CA CYS A 253 -13.79 -5.70 -5.78
C CYS A 253 -13.41 -6.96 -6.58
N ARG A 254 -14.12 -7.25 -7.68
CA ARG A 254 -13.82 -8.41 -8.53
C ARG A 254 -12.49 -8.26 -9.28
N ARG A 255 -12.19 -7.06 -9.78
CA ARG A 255 -10.96 -6.77 -10.52
C ARG A 255 -9.75 -6.71 -9.59
N ASN A 256 -9.94 -6.24 -8.38
CA ASN A 256 -8.91 -6.21 -7.32
C ASN A 256 -8.67 -7.60 -6.70
N ARG A 257 -9.55 -8.57 -6.95
CA ARG A 257 -9.57 -9.90 -6.31
C ARG A 257 -9.67 -9.81 -4.78
N ASP A 258 -10.54 -8.91 -4.34
CA ASP A 258 -10.91 -8.71 -2.93
C ASP A 258 -12.14 -9.55 -2.53
N ILE A 259 -12.47 -10.59 -3.29
CA ILE A 259 -13.57 -11.53 -3.04
C ILE A 259 -13.06 -12.94 -2.76
#